data_AF-A0A9D1D5K8-F1
#
_entry.id   AF-A0A9D1D5K8-F1
#
_cell.length_a   1.000
_cell.length_b   1.000
_cell.length_c   1.000
_cell.angle_alpha   90.00
_cell.angle_beta   90.00
_cell.angle_gamma   90.00
#
_symmetry.space_group_name_H-M   'P 1'
#
loop_
_entity.id
_entity.type
_entity.pdbx_description
1 polymer ?
#
loop_
_entity_poly.entity_id
_entity_poly.type
_entity_poly.pdbx_seq_one_letter_code
_entity_poly.pdbx_strand_id
1 'polypeptide(L)'
;MKKIGSIVLGIACMAALGGCQSQAASETAEYIGIEAAKEAAVKSAGIAGDQADFSTAGLDNRNGTFFYQVNFTADGTEYEYAIDAVTGVVIEESMGAGGETAENGTEISGEEAGTEDSGNAAEQNGETAAAEANGAAVAEREEGTTDPTAGTESSAAGGQDSGAGQNSASAQSTGSGQNGASDSGMIGEEKAKELALSHAGLTEEQVRYLKVRRDYDDGRSIYEVEFYGEGTDEYDYEINAITGEIIAFDSDLYDNGTVASSESQSPVSEEEVRATVLERVPGASEENLFIRLERDDGRLEYEGELIYDNMEYEFKVDAYSGTVIEWEAEQIRR
;
A
#
# COMPACT_ATOMS: atom_id res chain seq x y z
N MET A 1 18.81 -38.46 -49.39
CA MET A 1 19.92 -38.04 -50.26
C MET A 1 19.38 -37.55 -51.59
N LYS A 2 19.42 -36.22 -51.83
CA LYS A 2 19.70 -35.56 -53.11
C LYS A 2 19.77 -34.06 -52.84
N LYS A 3 20.94 -33.50 -53.16
CA LYS A 3 21.33 -32.10 -53.00
C LYS A 3 20.98 -31.30 -54.28
N ILE A 4 21.14 -29.97 -54.15
CA ILE A 4 21.59 -28.97 -55.14
C ILE A 4 20.49 -28.05 -55.65
N GLY A 5 20.70 -26.73 -55.48
CA GLY A 5 20.01 -25.71 -56.26
C GLY A 5 20.09 -24.27 -55.74
N SER A 6 21.26 -23.77 -55.34
CA SER A 6 21.46 -22.33 -55.14
C SER A 6 21.31 -21.58 -56.47
N ILE A 7 20.39 -20.61 -56.53
CA ILE A 7 20.43 -19.54 -57.54
C ILE A 7 20.37 -18.21 -56.80
N VAL A 8 21.52 -17.54 -56.82
CA VAL A 8 21.71 -16.13 -56.53
C VAL A 8 21.24 -15.36 -57.77
N LEU A 9 20.23 -14.50 -57.64
CA LEU A 9 19.99 -13.43 -58.59
C LEU A 9 19.85 -12.14 -57.80
N GLY A 10 20.95 -11.39 -57.76
CA GLY A 10 20.96 -10.03 -57.22
C GLY A 10 20.19 -9.10 -58.15
N ILE A 11 19.23 -8.39 -57.58
CA ILE A 11 18.77 -7.10 -58.10
C ILE A 11 19.04 -6.09 -57.00
N ALA A 12 20.14 -5.37 -57.18
CA ALA A 12 20.38 -4.10 -56.54
C ALA A 12 19.51 -3.07 -57.25
N CYS A 13 18.60 -2.43 -56.51
CA CYS A 13 18.10 -1.11 -56.89
C CYS A 13 17.89 -0.29 -55.62
N MET A 14 18.73 0.72 -55.52
CA MET A 14 18.94 1.61 -54.39
C MET A 14 18.07 2.85 -54.62
N ALA A 15 17.12 3.12 -53.73
CA ALA A 15 16.56 4.46 -53.51
C ALA A 15 15.89 4.50 -52.13
N ALA A 16 16.51 5.24 -51.22
CA ALA A 16 16.04 5.51 -49.87
C ALA A 16 14.82 6.44 -49.86
N LEU A 17 13.87 6.15 -48.98
CA LEU A 17 12.97 7.14 -48.40
C LEU A 17 12.87 6.84 -46.90
N GLY A 18 13.20 7.86 -46.11
CA GLY A 18 13.36 7.76 -44.68
C GLY A 18 12.08 7.42 -43.94
N GLY A 19 12.27 6.62 -42.90
CA GLY A 19 11.38 6.46 -41.77
C GLY A 19 12.25 5.94 -40.65
N CYS A 20 12.79 6.85 -39.84
CA CYS A 20 13.25 6.50 -38.50
C CYS A 20 12.03 5.98 -37.75
N GLN A 21 11.80 4.67 -37.81
CA GLN A 21 11.07 4.02 -36.74
C GLN A 21 12.12 3.76 -35.68
N SER A 22 12.36 4.76 -34.84
CA SER A 22 12.88 4.52 -33.50
C SER A 22 11.83 3.66 -32.81
N GLN A 23 11.97 2.35 -32.99
CA GLN A 23 11.48 1.40 -32.02
C GLN A 23 12.30 1.71 -30.77
N ALA A 24 11.75 2.56 -29.91
CA ALA A 24 12.26 2.76 -28.58
C ALA A 24 12.27 1.36 -27.96
N ALA A 25 13.47 0.79 -27.82
CA ALA A 25 13.68 -0.20 -26.81
C ALA A 25 13.24 0.49 -25.52
N SER A 26 12.20 -0.04 -24.86
CA SER A 26 11.94 0.30 -23.48
C SER A 26 13.17 -0.18 -22.71
N GLU A 27 14.11 0.73 -22.47
CA GLU A 27 15.19 0.49 -21.53
C GLU A 27 14.52 0.37 -20.17
N THR A 28 14.55 -0.83 -19.60
CA THR A 28 14.17 -1.08 -18.22
C THR A 28 15.04 -0.18 -17.34
N ALA A 29 14.53 0.98 -16.96
CA ALA A 29 15.22 1.84 -16.03
C ALA A 29 15.17 1.13 -14.66
N GLU A 30 16.33 0.70 -14.18
CA GLU A 30 16.50 0.13 -12.85
C GLU A 30 16.34 1.28 -11.85
N TYR A 31 15.13 1.44 -11.33
CA TYR A 31 14.85 2.46 -10.33
C TYR A 31 15.34 2.02 -8.95
N ILE A 32 15.70 2.99 -8.10
CA ILE A 32 16.22 2.73 -6.76
C ILE A 32 15.20 2.08 -5.81
N GLY A 33 13.92 2.12 -6.15
CA GLY A 33 12.83 1.64 -5.31
C GLY A 33 12.40 2.65 -4.24
N ILE A 34 11.18 2.47 -3.75
CA ILE A 34 10.53 3.35 -2.77
C ILE A 34 11.30 3.42 -1.44
N GLU A 35 11.83 2.30 -0.96
CA GLU A 35 12.54 2.24 0.33
C GLU A 35 13.88 2.99 0.29
N ALA A 36 14.62 2.88 -0.81
CA ALA A 36 15.84 3.67 -1.01
C ALA A 36 15.53 5.17 -1.11
N ALA A 37 14.40 5.53 -1.72
CA ALA A 37 13.98 6.93 -1.82
C ALA A 37 13.61 7.50 -0.44
N LYS A 38 12.90 6.74 0.40
CA LYS A 38 12.63 7.10 1.80
C LYS A 38 13.92 7.29 2.59
N GLU A 39 14.87 6.37 2.47
CA GLU A 39 16.17 6.49 3.12
C GLU A 39 16.90 7.76 2.67
N ALA A 40 16.90 8.05 1.36
CA ALA A 40 17.50 9.26 0.81
C ALA A 40 16.84 10.53 1.37
N ALA A 41 15.51 10.54 1.50
CA ALA A 41 14.74 11.68 2.02
C ALA A 41 15.03 11.94 3.51
N VAL A 42 14.91 10.94 4.38
CA VAL A 42 15.15 11.14 5.83
C VAL A 42 16.61 11.43 6.14
N LYS A 43 17.53 10.84 5.38
CA LYS A 43 18.97 11.16 5.47
C LYS A 43 19.26 12.60 5.09
N SER A 44 18.58 13.13 4.07
CA SER A 44 18.73 14.53 3.64
C SER A 44 18.11 15.49 4.65
N ALA A 45 16.98 15.10 5.26
CA ALA A 45 16.36 15.85 6.36
C ALA A 45 17.13 15.78 7.69
N GLY A 46 18.05 14.82 7.84
CA GLY A 46 18.73 14.56 9.11
C GLY A 46 17.82 13.94 10.17
N ILE A 47 16.75 13.26 9.74
CA ILE A 47 15.75 12.61 10.58
C ILE A 47 16.05 11.11 10.64
N ALA A 48 15.91 10.49 11.82
CA ALA A 48 15.98 9.04 11.92
C ALA A 48 14.73 8.42 11.30
N GLY A 49 14.87 7.35 10.52
CA GLY A 49 13.74 6.78 9.76
C GLY A 49 12.56 6.33 10.62
N ASP A 50 12.79 6.01 11.89
CA ASP A 50 11.75 5.65 12.87
C ASP A 50 11.00 6.86 13.46
N GLN A 51 11.48 8.08 13.24
CA GLN A 51 10.81 9.33 13.59
C GLN A 51 10.00 9.93 12.43
N ALA A 52 10.11 9.37 11.23
CA ALA A 52 9.41 9.83 10.05
C ALA A 52 8.07 9.09 9.90
N ASP A 53 6.98 9.82 10.02
CA ASP A 53 5.66 9.36 9.63
C ASP A 53 5.43 9.68 8.15
N PHE A 54 5.76 8.73 7.27
CA PHE A 54 5.59 8.91 5.82
C PHE A 54 4.11 9.01 5.47
N SER A 55 3.74 10.16 4.89
CA SER A 55 2.43 10.40 4.34
C SER A 55 2.37 10.10 2.85
N THR A 56 3.49 10.01 2.14
CA THR A 56 3.56 9.63 0.70
C THR A 56 4.95 9.09 0.38
N ALA A 57 5.03 8.03 -0.42
CA ALA A 57 6.24 7.70 -1.15
C ALA A 57 5.84 7.05 -2.48
N GLY A 58 6.20 7.65 -3.61
CA GLY A 58 5.71 7.16 -4.90
C GLY A 58 6.42 7.67 -6.13
N LEU A 59 6.42 6.87 -7.21
CA LEU A 59 7.14 7.18 -8.45
C LEU A 59 6.34 8.15 -9.34
N ASP A 60 6.83 9.37 -9.50
CA ASP A 60 6.26 10.44 -10.31
C ASP A 60 7.11 10.70 -11.58
N ASN A 61 6.56 11.41 -12.56
CA ASN A 61 7.25 11.87 -13.76
C ASN A 61 7.00 13.35 -14.00
N ARG A 62 8.10 14.12 -14.12
CA ARG A 62 8.06 15.53 -14.50
C ARG A 62 8.92 15.72 -15.75
N ASN A 63 8.27 16.03 -16.86
CA ASN A 63 8.92 16.29 -18.15
C ASN A 63 9.84 15.15 -18.64
N GLY A 64 9.43 13.89 -18.43
CA GLY A 64 10.21 12.71 -18.82
C GLY A 64 11.33 12.33 -17.84
N THR A 65 11.48 13.05 -16.72
CA THR A 65 12.35 12.65 -15.61
C THR A 65 11.50 11.95 -14.56
N PHE A 66 11.80 10.68 -14.29
CA PHE A 66 11.17 9.92 -13.22
C PHE A 66 11.84 10.22 -11.88
N PHE A 67 11.03 10.45 -10.85
CA PHE A 67 11.50 10.73 -9.49
C PHE A 67 10.52 10.17 -8.47
N TYR A 68 10.99 9.78 -7.29
CA TYR A 68 10.12 9.44 -6.17
C TYR A 68 9.73 10.71 -5.41
N GLN A 69 8.44 10.99 -5.32
CA GLN A 69 7.87 11.98 -4.41
C GLN A 69 7.74 11.36 -3.02
N VAL A 70 8.42 11.92 -2.03
CA VAL A 70 8.44 11.42 -0.65
C VAL A 70 7.99 12.54 0.29
N ASN A 71 6.85 12.32 0.95
CA ASN A 71 6.30 13.23 1.95
C ASN A 71 6.27 12.52 3.30
N PHE A 72 6.72 13.19 4.33
CA PHE A 72 6.65 12.67 5.69
C PHE A 72 6.59 13.79 6.72
N THR A 73 6.06 13.46 7.89
CA THR A 73 6.04 14.36 9.04
C THR A 73 7.03 13.86 10.08
N ALA A 74 7.84 14.75 10.64
CA ALA A 74 8.69 14.47 11.79
C ALA A 74 8.69 15.68 12.72
N ASP A 75 8.50 15.44 14.02
CA ASP A 75 8.43 16.48 15.05
C ASP A 75 7.44 17.61 14.73
N GLY A 76 6.32 17.27 14.07
CA GLY A 76 5.29 18.22 13.64
C GLY A 76 5.66 19.08 12.42
N THR A 77 6.80 18.80 11.78
CA THR A 77 7.23 19.45 10.53
C THR A 77 6.98 18.52 9.36
N GLU A 78 6.35 19.03 8.30
CA GLU A 78 6.18 18.32 7.04
C GLU A 78 7.39 18.53 6.13
N TYR A 79 7.84 17.43 5.53
CA TYR A 79 8.95 17.38 4.60
C TYR A 79 8.47 16.82 3.28
N GLU A 80 8.90 17.44 2.19
CA GLU A 80 8.59 17.05 0.82
C GLU A 80 9.90 16.97 0.03
N TYR A 81 10.17 15.79 -0.54
CA TYR A 81 11.38 15.53 -1.31
C TYR A 81 11.04 14.88 -2.65
N ALA A 82 11.67 15.37 -3.72
CA ALA A 82 11.73 14.65 -4.98
C ALA A 82 13.10 13.98 -5.09
N ILE A 83 13.13 12.66 -5.24
CA ILE A 83 14.35 11.85 -5.35
C ILE A 83 14.44 11.29 -6.77
N ASP A 84 15.47 11.62 -7.53
CA ASP A 84 15.69 11.06 -8.87
C ASP A 84 15.61 9.52 -8.85
N ALA A 85 14.72 8.95 -9.67
CA ALA A 85 14.35 7.55 -9.55
C ALA A 85 15.47 6.58 -9.93
N VAL A 86 16.48 7.05 -10.67
CA VAL A 86 17.61 6.22 -11.13
C VAL A 86 18.82 6.37 -10.22
N THR A 87 19.10 7.59 -9.74
CA THR A 87 20.33 7.90 -9.01
C THR A 87 20.14 7.98 -7.50
N GLY A 88 18.90 8.13 -7.03
CA GLY A 88 18.61 8.37 -5.61
C GLY A 88 19.04 9.73 -5.09
N VAL A 89 19.37 10.66 -5.99
CA VAL A 89 19.76 12.02 -5.64
C VAL A 89 18.52 12.85 -5.38
N VAL A 90 18.50 13.60 -4.27
CA VAL A 90 17.48 14.64 -4.04
C VAL A 90 17.57 15.70 -5.14
N ILE A 91 16.50 15.88 -5.89
CA ILE A 91 16.39 16.89 -6.95
C ILE A 91 15.49 18.06 -6.56
N GLU A 92 14.67 17.91 -5.54
CA GLU A 92 13.89 18.98 -4.93
C GLU A 92 13.72 18.73 -3.44
N GLU A 93 13.80 19.79 -2.65
CA GLU A 93 13.49 19.80 -1.22
C GLU A 93 12.53 20.95 -0.95
N SER A 94 11.46 20.65 -0.23
CA SER A 94 10.56 21.66 0.33
C SER A 94 10.30 21.27 1.78
N MET A 95 10.71 22.15 2.69
CA MET A 95 10.35 22.04 4.10
C MET A 95 9.08 22.86 4.28
N GLY A 96 7.98 22.20 4.63
CA GLY A 96 6.76 22.89 5.02
C GLY A 96 7.07 23.78 6.21
N ALA A 97 6.90 25.09 6.05
CA ALA A 97 6.99 26.05 7.15
C ALA A 97 5.81 25.82 8.11
N GLY A 98 5.92 24.77 8.93
CA GLY A 98 5.02 24.48 10.03
C GLY A 98 5.28 25.43 11.19
N GLY A 99 4.61 26.57 11.17
CA GLY A 99 4.41 27.43 12.34
C GLY A 99 5.54 28.40 12.68
N GLU A 100 5.29 29.68 12.44
CA GLU A 100 5.93 30.75 13.21
C GLU A 100 5.76 30.46 14.71
N THR A 101 6.83 29.99 15.36
CA THR A 101 7.02 30.32 16.77
C THR A 101 7.23 31.83 16.83
N ALA A 102 6.20 32.54 17.25
CA ALA A 102 6.30 33.95 17.63
C ALA A 102 7.26 34.07 18.82
N GLU A 103 8.56 34.15 18.54
CA GLU A 103 9.52 34.76 19.45
C GLU A 103 9.54 36.26 19.19
N ASN A 104 8.84 37.00 20.05
CA ASN A 104 9.10 38.41 20.28
C ASN A 104 8.90 38.64 21.78
N GLY A 105 9.88 38.95 22.60
CA GLY A 105 11.30 39.19 22.38
C GLY A 105 11.87 39.63 23.72
N THR A 106 13.15 39.40 23.97
CA THR A 106 13.92 40.24 24.90
C THR A 106 15.38 40.17 24.49
N GLU A 107 15.85 41.30 23.99
CA GLU A 107 17.24 41.58 23.68
C GLU A 107 18.12 41.38 24.93
N ILE A 108 19.17 40.57 24.82
CA ILE A 108 20.28 40.57 25.76
C ILE A 108 21.51 41.04 24.98
N SER A 109 21.76 42.35 25.05
CA SER A 109 23.08 42.92 24.81
C SER A 109 23.95 42.68 26.04
N GLY A 110 25.09 42.02 25.86
CA GLY A 110 26.06 41.78 26.92
C GLY A 110 26.78 43.05 27.37
N GLU A 111 27.22 43.05 28.63
CA GLU A 111 28.46 43.68 29.09
C GLU A 111 28.87 43.09 30.45
N GLU A 112 30.16 42.93 30.64
CA GLU A 112 30.89 42.18 31.66
C GLU A 112 30.91 42.72 33.11
N ALA A 113 31.16 41.78 34.03
CA ALA A 113 31.95 41.84 35.26
C ALA A 113 31.58 42.76 36.46
N GLY A 114 31.45 42.14 37.64
CA GLY A 114 31.53 42.80 38.94
C GLY A 114 31.23 41.87 40.13
N THR A 115 32.19 41.76 41.05
CA THR A 115 32.34 40.82 42.17
C THR A 115 31.71 41.27 43.51
N GLU A 116 31.64 40.30 44.45
CA GLU A 116 31.47 40.39 45.93
C GLU A 116 30.03 40.73 46.42
N ASP A 117 29.49 40.34 47.58
CA ASP A 117 30.01 39.90 48.89
C ASP A 117 28.82 39.38 49.74
N SER A 118 29.13 38.47 50.69
CA SER A 118 28.48 38.16 51.99
C SER A 118 26.97 38.38 52.23
N GLY A 119 26.31 37.35 52.80
CA GLY A 119 25.14 37.57 53.67
C GLY A 119 24.42 36.32 54.17
N ASN A 120 24.76 35.88 55.38
CA ASN A 120 24.10 34.81 56.15
C ASN A 120 22.78 35.27 56.83
N ALA A 121 21.96 34.28 57.19
CA ALA A 121 21.02 34.23 58.33
C ALA A 121 19.49 34.34 58.08
N ALA A 122 18.84 33.19 58.31
CA ALA A 122 17.84 32.92 59.36
C ALA A 122 16.42 33.56 59.33
N GLU A 123 15.46 32.62 59.36
CA GLU A 123 14.30 32.55 60.27
C GLU A 123 13.02 33.39 60.06
N GLN A 124 11.95 32.60 59.87
CA GLN A 124 10.70 32.58 60.65
C GLN A 124 9.54 33.56 60.35
N ASN A 125 8.43 32.89 59.98
CA ASN A 125 7.06 32.96 60.55
C ASN A 125 5.99 33.89 59.95
N GLY A 126 4.86 33.23 59.68
CA GLY A 126 3.50 33.69 60.00
C GLY A 126 2.69 34.20 58.79
N GLU A 127 1.41 33.87 58.58
CA GLU A 127 0.45 33.12 59.39
C GLU A 127 -0.89 32.96 58.64
N THR A 128 -1.55 31.79 58.79
CA THR A 128 -3.03 31.52 58.81
C THR A 128 -3.89 31.70 57.55
N ALA A 129 -4.98 30.94 57.29
CA ALA A 129 -5.88 30.17 58.16
C ALA A 129 -6.57 29.01 57.39
N ALA A 130 -6.72 27.82 58.00
CA ALA A 130 -7.97 27.22 58.52
C ALA A 130 -8.68 26.25 57.52
N ALA A 131 -8.68 24.92 57.76
CA ALA A 131 -9.65 24.12 58.58
C ALA A 131 -10.75 23.52 57.65
N GLU A 132 -11.23 22.28 57.67
CA GLU A 132 -11.31 21.08 58.55
C GLU A 132 -11.76 19.92 57.61
N ALA A 133 -11.24 18.68 57.60
CA ALA A 133 -11.18 17.58 58.60
C ALA A 133 -12.35 16.56 58.55
N ASN A 134 -11.95 15.31 58.86
CA ASN A 134 -12.70 14.07 59.18
C ASN A 134 -12.86 13.09 57.99
N GLY A 135 -12.27 11.88 57.96
CA GLY A 135 -12.02 10.85 58.98
C GLY A 135 -12.71 9.56 58.49
N ALA A 136 -12.28 8.30 58.62
CA ALA A 136 -11.39 7.58 59.53
C ALA A 136 -10.99 6.24 58.82
N ALA A 137 -9.78 5.69 59.03
CA ALA A 137 -9.47 4.49 59.85
C ALA A 137 -10.14 3.18 59.36
N VAL A 138 -9.52 1.99 59.31
CA VAL A 138 -8.49 1.34 60.14
C VAL A 138 -7.99 0.05 59.45
N ALA A 139 -6.80 -0.39 59.84
CA ALA A 139 -6.18 -1.68 59.50
C ALA A 139 -6.52 -2.81 60.50
N GLU A 140 -6.03 -4.02 60.18
CA GLU A 140 -5.80 -5.22 61.04
C GLU A 140 -6.96 -6.24 61.11
N ARG A 141 -6.81 -7.58 61.15
CA ARG A 141 -5.76 -8.60 60.91
C ARG A 141 -6.41 -10.00 61.13
N GLU A 142 -5.92 -11.03 60.40
CA GLU A 142 -5.89 -12.50 60.68
C GLU A 142 -7.24 -13.24 60.89
N GLU A 143 -7.55 -14.41 60.33
CA GLU A 143 -6.92 -15.75 60.41
C GLU A 143 -7.61 -16.67 59.37
N GLY A 144 -6.92 -17.70 58.84
CA GLY A 144 -7.63 -18.77 58.09
C GLY A 144 -6.77 -19.67 57.21
N THR A 145 -5.96 -20.52 57.84
CA THR A 145 -5.13 -21.59 57.26
C THR A 145 -5.91 -22.68 56.50
N THR A 146 -5.39 -23.14 55.34
CA THR A 146 -4.96 -24.53 55.06
C THR A 146 -4.57 -24.70 53.58
N ASP A 147 -3.28 -25.01 53.35
CA ASP A 147 -2.67 -25.61 52.15
C ASP A 147 -2.81 -27.16 52.26
N PRO A 148 -2.81 -28.02 51.20
CA PRO A 148 -1.60 -28.35 50.41
C PRO A 148 -1.78 -28.65 48.90
N THR A 149 -0.82 -28.15 48.11
CA THR A 149 0.18 -28.90 47.31
C THR A 149 -0.17 -30.21 46.57
N ALA A 150 0.19 -30.20 45.27
CA ALA A 150 0.47 -31.21 44.23
C ALA A 150 0.62 -32.73 44.55
N GLY A 151 0.25 -33.57 43.56
CA GLY A 151 0.80 -34.93 43.39
C GLY A 151 -0.01 -35.93 42.54
N THR A 152 0.48 -36.18 41.32
CA THR A 152 0.54 -37.37 40.44
C THR A 152 -0.18 -38.71 40.78
N GLU A 153 -0.44 -39.45 39.68
CA GLU A 153 -0.62 -40.93 39.48
C GLU A 153 -2.04 -41.34 39.09
N SER A 154 -2.37 -41.73 37.84
CA SER A 154 -1.88 -42.78 36.91
C SER A 154 -2.47 -44.18 37.12
N SER A 155 -2.76 -44.82 35.97
CA SER A 155 -3.06 -46.24 35.67
C SER A 155 -4.55 -46.61 35.58
N ALA A 156 -5.18 -46.99 34.46
CA ALA A 156 -4.84 -47.74 33.22
C ALA A 156 -5.38 -49.19 33.18
N ALA A 157 -5.64 -49.61 31.93
CA ALA A 157 -5.74 -50.96 31.32
C ALA A 157 -7.11 -51.24 30.67
N GLY A 158 -7.26 -51.68 29.42
CA GLY A 158 -6.38 -52.25 28.36
C GLY A 158 -7.32 -53.03 27.39
N GLY A 159 -7.01 -53.41 26.13
CA GLY A 159 -5.80 -53.43 25.30
C GLY A 159 -6.18 -53.48 23.79
N GLN A 160 -5.27 -53.06 22.89
CA GLN A 160 -4.37 -53.86 22.01
C GLN A 160 -4.99 -54.29 20.65
N ASP A 161 -4.44 -53.81 19.52
CA ASP A 161 -3.46 -54.54 18.67
C ASP A 161 -3.10 -53.82 17.34
N SER A 162 -1.78 -53.80 17.06
CA SER A 162 -0.94 -53.71 15.83
C SER A 162 -1.33 -52.98 14.53
N GLY A 163 -0.34 -52.25 13.95
CA GLY A 163 -0.27 -51.98 12.50
C GLY A 163 0.73 -50.91 12.01
N ALA A 164 1.94 -51.34 11.65
CA ALA A 164 3.04 -50.72 10.88
C ALA A 164 2.90 -49.33 10.22
N GLY A 165 3.97 -48.52 10.38
CA GLY A 165 4.25 -47.35 9.54
C GLY A 165 5.21 -47.65 8.38
N GLN A 166 5.11 -46.86 7.30
CA GLN A 166 6.19 -46.60 6.35
C GLN A 166 6.12 -45.16 5.78
N ASN A 167 7.28 -44.53 5.91
CA ASN A 167 7.88 -43.32 5.34
C ASN A 167 7.44 -42.90 3.91
N SER A 168 7.31 -41.59 3.67
CA SER A 168 7.72 -40.93 2.41
C SER A 168 8.01 -39.43 2.58
N ALA A 169 9.31 -39.15 2.64
CA ALA A 169 10.05 -38.08 1.97
C ALA A 169 9.61 -36.61 2.16
N SER A 170 10.31 -35.97 3.10
CA SER A 170 10.70 -34.57 3.08
C SER A 170 11.45 -34.18 1.79
N ALA A 171 10.96 -33.17 1.08
CA ALA A 171 11.77 -32.34 0.19
C ALA A 171 11.77 -30.92 0.76
N GLN A 172 12.86 -30.61 1.43
CA GLN A 172 13.28 -29.30 1.90
C GLN A 172 13.63 -28.46 0.67
N SER A 173 12.93 -27.36 0.45
CA SER A 173 13.40 -26.26 -0.41
C SER A 173 13.40 -24.99 0.42
N THR A 174 14.58 -24.66 0.90
CA THR A 174 14.98 -23.36 1.43
C THR A 174 14.82 -22.30 0.35
N GLY A 175 13.83 -21.43 0.51
CA GLY A 175 13.76 -20.12 -0.13
C GLY A 175 13.43 -19.11 0.94
N SER A 176 14.40 -18.26 1.29
CA SER A 176 14.20 -17.11 2.16
C SER A 176 13.22 -16.15 1.50
N GLY A 177 11.94 -16.25 1.84
CA GLY A 177 11.03 -15.11 1.76
C GLY A 177 11.21 -14.33 3.06
N GLN A 178 11.89 -13.19 3.01
CA GLN A 178 11.83 -12.23 4.10
C GLN A 178 10.38 -11.76 4.17
N ASN A 179 9.64 -12.26 5.17
CA ASN A 179 8.43 -11.61 5.63
C ASN A 179 8.82 -10.18 6.00
N GLY A 180 8.36 -9.20 5.23
CA GLY A 180 8.40 -7.78 5.56
C GLY A 180 7.47 -7.42 6.73
N ALA A 181 7.41 -8.28 7.75
CA ALA A 181 6.71 -7.99 8.98
C ALA A 181 7.47 -6.85 9.67
N SER A 182 6.93 -5.64 9.55
CA SER A 182 7.31 -4.51 10.38
C SER A 182 7.18 -4.90 11.86
N ASP A 183 7.99 -4.32 12.73
CA ASP A 183 7.99 -4.56 14.19
C ASP A 183 6.63 -4.28 14.88
N SER A 184 5.65 -3.76 14.11
CA SER A 184 4.25 -3.50 14.47
C SER A 184 3.26 -4.65 14.21
N GLY A 185 3.69 -5.77 13.62
CA GLY A 185 2.79 -6.89 13.26
C GLY A 185 1.92 -6.63 12.02
N MET A 186 2.19 -5.57 11.28
CA MET A 186 1.57 -5.23 9.99
C MET A 186 2.34 -5.88 8.83
N ILE A 187 1.69 -6.02 7.68
CA ILE A 187 2.26 -6.61 6.45
C ILE A 187 3.36 -5.75 5.83
N GLY A 188 3.40 -4.46 6.14
CA GLY A 188 4.34 -3.50 5.54
C GLY A 188 3.89 -3.01 4.16
N GLU A 189 4.37 -1.81 3.78
CA GLU A 189 4.00 -1.16 2.52
C GLU A 189 4.46 -1.94 1.29
N GLU A 190 5.66 -2.54 1.33
CA GLU A 190 6.18 -3.35 0.22
C GLU A 190 5.28 -4.55 -0.08
N LYS A 191 4.73 -5.18 0.97
CA LYS A 191 3.80 -6.29 0.79
C LYS A 191 2.43 -5.81 0.30
N ALA A 192 1.93 -4.68 0.80
CA ALA A 192 0.69 -4.08 0.31
C ALA A 192 0.79 -3.75 -1.18
N LYS A 193 1.90 -3.14 -1.61
CA LYS A 193 2.22 -2.89 -3.02
C LYS A 193 2.20 -4.17 -3.85
N GLU A 194 2.91 -5.21 -3.39
CA GLU A 194 2.98 -6.49 -4.10
C GLU A 194 1.58 -7.11 -4.26
N LEU A 195 0.74 -7.03 -3.22
CA LEU A 195 -0.64 -7.55 -3.25
C LEU A 195 -1.49 -6.79 -4.27
N ALA A 196 -1.45 -5.45 -4.27
CA ALA A 196 -2.21 -4.62 -5.22
C ALA A 196 -1.78 -4.87 -6.67
N LEU A 197 -0.47 -4.85 -6.96
CA LEU A 197 0.07 -5.12 -8.30
C LEU A 197 -0.25 -6.55 -8.77
N SER A 198 -0.10 -7.54 -7.88
CA SER A 198 -0.44 -8.93 -8.19
C SER A 198 -1.93 -9.11 -8.46
N HIS A 199 -2.80 -8.36 -7.76
CA HIS A 199 -4.24 -8.39 -7.99
C HIS A 199 -4.61 -7.77 -9.34
N ALA A 200 -4.00 -6.62 -9.68
CA ALA A 200 -4.17 -5.98 -10.97
C ALA A 200 -3.55 -6.76 -12.14
N GLY A 201 -2.69 -7.75 -11.87
CA GLY A 201 -1.95 -8.48 -12.89
C GLY A 201 -0.87 -7.62 -13.57
N LEU A 202 -0.39 -6.59 -12.88
CA LEU A 202 0.60 -5.63 -13.37
C LEU A 202 1.92 -5.80 -12.61
N THR A 203 3.02 -5.43 -13.25
CA THR A 203 4.32 -5.30 -12.59
C THR A 203 4.61 -3.85 -12.26
N GLU A 204 5.57 -3.61 -11.35
CA GLU A 204 5.97 -2.25 -10.98
C GLU A 204 6.49 -1.45 -12.19
N GLU A 205 7.04 -2.11 -13.22
CA GLU A 205 7.49 -1.44 -14.45
C GLU A 205 6.34 -1.04 -15.39
N GLN A 206 5.13 -1.59 -15.18
CA GLN A 206 3.96 -1.30 -16.01
C GLN A 206 3.11 -0.16 -15.44
N VAL A 207 3.47 0.37 -14.27
CA VAL A 207 2.67 1.36 -13.55
C VAL A 207 3.44 2.66 -13.32
N ARG A 208 2.70 3.75 -13.12
CA ARG A 208 3.20 5.11 -12.85
C ARG A 208 2.39 5.74 -11.73
N TYR A 209 2.95 6.77 -11.06
CA TYR A 209 2.35 7.42 -9.88
C TYR A 209 1.97 6.42 -8.78
N LEU A 210 2.71 5.32 -8.66
CA LEU A 210 2.46 4.33 -7.63
C LEU A 210 2.72 4.95 -6.27
N LYS A 211 1.72 4.90 -5.41
CA LYS A 211 1.74 5.46 -4.07
C LYS A 211 1.24 4.44 -3.08
N VAL A 212 1.94 4.31 -1.96
CA VAL A 212 1.49 3.49 -0.83
C VAL A 212 1.41 4.39 0.40
N ARG A 213 0.27 4.35 1.09
CA ARG A 213 0.06 5.08 2.34
C ARG A 213 -0.56 4.16 3.37
N ARG A 214 -0.15 4.29 4.63
CA ARG A 214 -0.87 3.67 5.74
C ARG A 214 -1.93 4.64 6.22
N ASP A 215 -3.16 4.17 6.33
CA ASP A 215 -4.27 4.93 6.89
C ASP A 215 -5.01 4.10 7.97
N TYR A 216 -6.08 4.67 8.50
CA TYR A 216 -6.94 4.10 9.51
C TYR A 216 -8.40 4.43 9.18
N ASP A 217 -9.07 3.49 8.52
CA ASP A 217 -10.47 3.61 8.17
C ASP A 217 -11.34 2.75 9.10
N ASP A 218 -12.46 3.32 9.58
CA ASP A 218 -13.47 2.63 10.39
C ASP A 218 -12.98 1.68 11.51
N GLY A 219 -11.92 2.09 12.21
CA GLY A 219 -11.37 1.29 13.31
C GLY A 219 -10.38 0.21 12.88
N ARG A 220 -9.96 0.22 11.61
CA ARG A 220 -9.06 -0.75 10.98
C ARG A 220 -7.86 -0.03 10.38
N SER A 221 -6.65 -0.46 10.72
CA SER A 221 -5.46 -0.03 10.00
C SER A 221 -5.48 -0.60 8.59
N ILE A 222 -5.28 0.26 7.59
CA ILE A 222 -5.27 -0.11 6.18
C ILE A 222 -4.01 0.42 5.48
N TYR A 223 -3.71 -0.14 4.33
CA TYR A 223 -2.84 0.46 3.33
C TYR A 223 -3.68 0.87 2.13
N GLU A 224 -3.59 2.15 1.77
CA GLU A 224 -4.07 2.69 0.50
C GLU A 224 -2.96 2.52 -0.54
N VAL A 225 -3.24 1.85 -1.65
CA VAL A 225 -2.32 1.69 -2.77
C VAL A 225 -2.98 2.25 -4.02
N GLU A 226 -2.41 3.30 -4.57
CA GLU A 226 -2.90 3.97 -5.78
C GLU A 226 -1.84 3.89 -6.87
N PHE A 227 -2.20 3.61 -8.11
CA PHE A 227 -1.29 3.69 -9.25
C PHE A 227 -2.06 3.82 -10.56
N TYR A 228 -1.38 4.26 -11.62
CA TYR A 228 -1.92 4.16 -12.98
C TYR A 228 -1.21 3.09 -13.79
N GLY A 229 -1.96 2.33 -14.57
CA GLY A 229 -1.46 1.38 -15.56
C GLY A 229 -1.09 2.04 -16.90
N GLU A 230 -1.35 1.32 -18.00
CA GLU A 230 -1.20 1.88 -19.35
C GLU A 230 -2.26 2.98 -19.59
N GLY A 231 -1.94 3.98 -20.43
CA GLY A 231 -2.89 5.05 -20.74
C GLY A 231 -3.25 5.88 -19.51
N THR A 232 -4.54 5.96 -19.19
CA THR A 232 -5.09 6.67 -18.01
C THR A 232 -5.83 5.73 -17.06
N ASP A 233 -5.56 4.43 -17.14
CA ASP A 233 -6.15 3.43 -16.25
C ASP A 233 -5.72 3.70 -14.82
N GLU A 234 -6.66 3.97 -13.92
CA GLU A 234 -6.43 4.24 -12.50
C GLU A 234 -6.81 3.02 -11.67
N TYR A 235 -6.06 2.78 -10.60
CA TYR A 235 -6.27 1.65 -9.70
C TYR A 235 -6.07 2.11 -8.27
N ASP A 236 -7.10 1.94 -7.46
CA ASP A 236 -7.11 2.31 -6.05
C ASP A 236 -7.48 1.09 -5.20
N TYR A 237 -6.67 0.82 -4.18
CA TYR A 237 -6.84 -0.34 -3.31
C TYR A 237 -6.83 0.08 -1.85
N GLU A 238 -7.76 -0.48 -1.09
CA GLU A 238 -7.66 -0.54 0.37
C GLU A 238 -7.35 -1.96 0.82
N ILE A 239 -6.26 -2.12 1.58
CA ILE A 239 -5.75 -3.42 2.02
C ILE A 239 -5.64 -3.42 3.54
N ASN A 240 -6.22 -4.42 4.19
CA ASN A 240 -6.09 -4.59 5.64
C ASN A 240 -4.61 -4.71 6.05
N ALA A 241 -4.12 -3.78 6.86
CA ALA A 241 -2.70 -3.68 7.18
C ALA A 241 -2.15 -4.86 8.01
N ILE A 242 -3.02 -5.65 8.64
CA ILE A 242 -2.64 -6.80 9.48
C ILE A 242 -2.72 -8.10 8.65
N THR A 243 -3.80 -8.28 7.89
CA THR A 243 -4.08 -9.55 7.20
C THR A 243 -3.62 -9.57 5.75
N GLY A 244 -3.49 -8.41 5.10
CA GLY A 244 -3.26 -8.32 3.66
C GLY A 244 -4.49 -8.63 2.80
N GLU A 245 -5.68 -8.69 3.40
CA GLU A 245 -6.94 -8.83 2.67
C GLU A 245 -7.25 -7.52 1.92
N ILE A 246 -7.60 -7.61 0.64
CA ILE A 246 -8.15 -6.48 -0.12
C ILE A 246 -9.58 -6.28 0.34
N ILE A 247 -9.90 -5.09 0.82
CA ILE A 247 -11.20 -4.76 1.42
C ILE A 247 -11.99 -3.77 0.56
N ALA A 248 -11.30 -2.98 -0.27
CA ALA A 248 -11.89 -2.21 -1.34
C ALA A 248 -10.92 -2.16 -2.54
N PHE A 249 -11.47 -2.08 -3.74
CA PHE A 249 -10.73 -1.94 -4.98
C PHE A 249 -11.57 -1.17 -6.00
N ASP A 250 -10.98 -0.17 -6.64
CA ASP A 250 -11.56 0.52 -7.78
C ASP A 250 -10.57 0.50 -8.95
N SER A 251 -11.08 0.29 -10.16
CA SER A 251 -10.34 0.55 -11.37
C SER A 251 -11.22 1.19 -12.44
N ASP A 252 -10.78 2.39 -12.82
CA ASP A 252 -11.30 3.15 -13.95
C ASP A 252 -10.39 2.91 -15.16
N LEU A 253 -10.83 2.04 -16.07
CA LEU A 253 -10.10 1.71 -17.29
C LEU A 253 -10.57 2.63 -18.41
N TYR A 254 -9.68 3.52 -18.84
CA TYR A 254 -10.00 4.44 -19.93
C TYR A 254 -9.91 3.72 -21.26
N ASP A 255 -11.07 3.47 -21.87
CA ASP A 255 -11.12 3.11 -23.28
C ASP A 255 -10.56 4.29 -24.10
N ASN A 256 -9.35 4.12 -24.67
CA ASN A 256 -8.72 5.05 -25.60
C ASN A 256 -9.46 5.12 -26.95
N GLY A 257 -10.79 5.04 -26.94
CA GLY A 257 -11.67 5.41 -28.02
C GLY A 257 -11.16 4.95 -29.36
N THR A 258 -10.60 3.73 -29.47
CA THR A 258 -10.48 3.08 -30.76
C THR A 258 -11.88 2.67 -31.15
N VAL A 259 -12.60 3.70 -31.54
CA VAL A 259 -13.87 3.71 -32.20
C VAL A 259 -13.71 2.85 -33.45
N ALA A 260 -13.87 1.55 -33.28
CA ALA A 260 -14.85 0.91 -34.12
C ALA A 260 -16.21 1.55 -33.77
N SER A 261 -16.43 2.80 -34.19
CA SER A 261 -17.76 3.36 -34.41
C SER A 261 -18.37 2.55 -35.53
N SER A 262 -18.76 1.34 -35.19
CA SER A 262 -19.61 0.53 -36.01
C SER A 262 -20.98 0.69 -35.39
N GLU A 263 -21.71 1.72 -35.83
CA GLU A 263 -23.19 1.79 -35.71
C GLU A 263 -23.88 0.60 -36.42
N SER A 264 -23.12 -0.42 -36.82
CA SER A 264 -23.53 -1.69 -37.43
C SER A 264 -23.07 -2.91 -36.63
N GLN A 265 -22.37 -2.75 -35.49
CA GLN A 265 -22.05 -3.87 -34.60
C GLN A 265 -23.20 -4.06 -33.61
N SER A 266 -23.66 -5.30 -33.53
CA SER A 266 -24.58 -5.69 -32.46
C SER A 266 -23.80 -5.78 -31.15
N PRO A 267 -24.41 -5.45 -30.00
CA PRO A 267 -23.80 -5.70 -28.71
C PRO A 267 -23.36 -7.16 -28.54
N VAL A 268 -22.30 -7.39 -27.78
CA VAL A 268 -21.97 -8.70 -27.23
C VAL A 268 -23.17 -9.22 -26.43
N SER A 269 -23.33 -10.53 -26.33
CA SER A 269 -24.44 -11.11 -25.59
C SER A 269 -24.25 -10.94 -24.08
N GLU A 270 -25.36 -10.89 -23.34
CA GLU A 270 -25.31 -10.87 -21.88
C GLU A 270 -24.62 -12.13 -21.31
N GLU A 271 -24.71 -13.29 -22.00
CA GLU A 271 -24.00 -14.51 -21.64
C GLU A 271 -22.47 -14.35 -21.72
N GLU A 272 -21.97 -13.68 -22.75
CA GLU A 272 -20.54 -13.36 -22.88
C GLU A 272 -20.10 -12.41 -21.77
N VAL A 273 -20.90 -11.40 -21.43
CA VAL A 273 -20.61 -10.47 -20.32
C VAL A 273 -20.62 -11.19 -18.98
N ARG A 274 -21.60 -12.08 -18.73
CA ARG A 274 -21.65 -12.91 -17.52
C ARG A 274 -20.38 -13.74 -17.36
N ALA A 275 -19.90 -14.35 -18.44
CA ALA A 275 -18.66 -15.10 -18.43
C ALA A 275 -17.45 -14.21 -18.08
N THR A 276 -17.35 -13.01 -18.67
CA THR A 276 -16.29 -12.03 -18.37
C THR A 276 -16.26 -11.62 -16.90
N VAL A 277 -17.42 -11.36 -16.31
CA VAL A 277 -17.54 -10.95 -14.89
C VAL A 277 -17.17 -12.11 -13.96
N LEU A 278 -17.69 -13.33 -14.23
CA LEU A 278 -17.41 -14.51 -13.41
C LEU A 278 -15.95 -15.00 -13.53
N GLU A 279 -15.28 -14.75 -14.65
CA GLU A 279 -13.85 -15.02 -14.80
C GLU A 279 -13.00 -14.15 -13.87
N ARG A 280 -13.42 -12.90 -13.64
CA ARG A 280 -12.76 -11.96 -12.71
C ARG A 280 -13.01 -12.29 -11.24
N VAL A 281 -14.10 -12.99 -10.91
CA VAL A 281 -14.42 -13.40 -9.53
C VAL A 281 -14.49 -14.94 -9.43
N PRO A 282 -13.34 -15.63 -9.40
CA PRO A 282 -13.30 -17.09 -9.33
C PRO A 282 -14.09 -17.63 -8.14
N GLY A 283 -15.08 -18.49 -8.42
CA GLY A 283 -15.93 -19.11 -7.40
C GLY A 283 -17.31 -18.46 -7.24
N ALA A 284 -17.52 -17.27 -7.81
CA ALA A 284 -18.84 -16.68 -7.93
C ALA A 284 -19.75 -17.50 -8.87
N SER A 285 -21.06 -17.29 -8.75
CA SER A 285 -22.06 -17.92 -9.60
C SER A 285 -23.06 -16.89 -10.12
N GLU A 286 -23.75 -17.22 -11.21
CA GLU A 286 -24.77 -16.34 -11.81
C GLU A 286 -25.94 -16.01 -10.87
N GLU A 287 -26.18 -16.81 -9.83
CA GLU A 287 -27.31 -16.61 -8.91
C GLU A 287 -27.25 -15.27 -8.16
N ASN A 288 -26.04 -14.73 -7.96
CA ASN A 288 -25.81 -13.46 -7.29
C ASN A 288 -25.35 -12.36 -8.26
N LEU A 289 -25.46 -12.60 -9.57
CA LEU A 289 -25.01 -11.68 -10.62
C LEU A 289 -26.20 -11.01 -11.30
N PHE A 290 -26.32 -9.71 -11.09
CA PHE A 290 -27.34 -8.87 -11.70
C PHE A 290 -26.69 -7.97 -12.76
N ILE A 291 -27.16 -8.06 -14.00
CA ILE A 291 -26.65 -7.27 -15.13
C ILE A 291 -27.84 -6.64 -15.86
N ARG A 292 -27.66 -5.40 -16.33
CA ARG A 292 -28.58 -4.70 -17.21
C ARG A 292 -27.82 -4.05 -18.36
N LEU A 293 -28.44 -4.04 -19.53
CA LEU A 293 -27.94 -3.29 -20.69
C LEU A 293 -28.60 -1.92 -20.68
N GLU A 294 -27.81 -0.89 -20.43
CA GLU A 294 -28.24 0.50 -20.41
C GLU A 294 -27.71 1.25 -21.63
N ARG A 295 -28.38 2.35 -21.98
CA ARG A 295 -27.93 3.27 -23.02
C ARG A 295 -27.54 4.59 -22.38
N ASP A 296 -26.25 4.86 -22.33
CA ASP A 296 -25.71 6.12 -21.82
C ASP A 296 -25.02 6.91 -22.95
N ASP A 297 -25.29 8.21 -23.05
CA ASP A 297 -24.78 9.14 -24.08
C ASP A 297 -24.80 8.62 -25.55
N GLY A 298 -25.71 7.70 -25.85
CA GLY A 298 -25.84 7.07 -27.17
C GLY A 298 -25.02 5.79 -27.36
N ARG A 299 -24.13 5.44 -26.44
CA ARG A 299 -23.43 4.15 -26.35
C ARG A 299 -24.30 3.15 -25.58
N LEU A 300 -24.07 1.85 -25.80
CA LEU A 300 -24.68 0.79 -25.02
C LEU A 300 -23.60 0.24 -24.09
N GLU A 301 -23.97 0.04 -22.83
CA GLU A 301 -23.07 -0.43 -21.78
C GLU A 301 -23.84 -1.42 -20.89
N TYR A 302 -23.14 -2.46 -20.46
CA TYR A 302 -23.65 -3.35 -19.44
C TYR A 302 -23.21 -2.85 -18.08
N GLU A 303 -24.17 -2.61 -17.19
CA GLU A 303 -23.92 -2.27 -15.79
C GLU A 303 -24.43 -3.40 -14.91
N GLY A 304 -23.76 -3.66 -13.81
CA GLY A 304 -24.19 -4.73 -12.92
C GLY A 304 -23.53 -4.77 -11.57
N GLU A 305 -24.10 -5.63 -10.74
CA GLU A 305 -23.68 -5.91 -9.37
C GLU A 305 -23.46 -7.43 -9.21
N LEU A 306 -22.44 -7.81 -8.48
CA LEU A 306 -22.19 -9.18 -8.03
C LEU A 306 -21.94 -9.19 -6.53
N ILE A 307 -22.56 -10.11 -5.79
CA ILE A 307 -22.25 -10.32 -4.37
C ILE A 307 -21.61 -11.70 -4.19
N TYR A 308 -20.37 -11.71 -3.70
CA TYR A 308 -19.63 -12.93 -3.43
C TYR A 308 -18.65 -12.76 -2.27
N ASP A 309 -18.60 -13.75 -1.37
CA ASP A 309 -17.68 -13.80 -0.22
C ASP A 309 -17.60 -12.52 0.62
N ASN A 310 -18.76 -11.92 0.92
CA ASN A 310 -18.87 -10.65 1.68
C ASN A 310 -18.26 -9.43 0.96
N MET A 311 -18.05 -9.53 -0.35
CA MET A 311 -17.68 -8.43 -1.24
C MET A 311 -18.87 -8.14 -2.16
N GLU A 312 -19.19 -6.87 -2.33
CA GLU A 312 -20.05 -6.35 -3.39
C GLU A 312 -19.14 -5.84 -4.51
N TYR A 313 -19.45 -6.20 -5.75
CA TYR A 313 -18.73 -5.75 -6.93
C TYR A 313 -19.70 -4.96 -7.81
N GLU A 314 -19.32 -3.76 -8.21
CA GLU A 314 -20.01 -2.97 -9.22
C GLU A 314 -19.15 -2.89 -10.48
N PHE A 315 -19.75 -2.98 -11.66
CA PHE A 315 -18.97 -2.94 -12.89
C PHE A 315 -19.72 -2.33 -14.07
N LYS A 316 -18.93 -1.77 -14.99
CA LYS A 316 -19.37 -1.37 -16.33
C LYS A 316 -18.59 -2.11 -17.41
N VAL A 317 -19.28 -2.59 -18.44
CA VAL A 317 -18.69 -3.29 -19.59
C VAL A 317 -19.19 -2.65 -20.88
N ASP A 318 -18.26 -2.29 -21.77
CA ASP A 318 -18.59 -1.79 -23.09
C ASP A 318 -19.37 -2.84 -23.88
N ALA A 319 -20.59 -2.52 -24.29
CA ALA A 319 -21.45 -3.51 -24.91
C ALA A 319 -21.00 -3.94 -26.31
N TYR A 320 -20.04 -3.26 -26.95
CA TYR A 320 -19.59 -3.61 -28.31
C TYR A 320 -18.32 -4.48 -28.31
N SER A 321 -17.40 -4.24 -27.40
CA SER A 321 -16.14 -4.96 -27.27
C SER A 321 -16.18 -6.04 -26.18
N GLY A 322 -17.09 -5.93 -25.21
CA GLY A 322 -17.10 -6.77 -24.01
C GLY A 322 -15.97 -6.44 -23.03
N THR A 323 -15.29 -5.30 -23.21
CA THR A 323 -14.21 -4.84 -22.33
C THR A 323 -14.80 -4.23 -21.07
N VAL A 324 -14.28 -4.62 -19.91
CA VAL A 324 -14.60 -3.97 -18.63
C VAL A 324 -14.04 -2.55 -18.64
N ILE A 325 -14.88 -1.56 -18.39
CA ILE A 325 -14.53 -0.14 -18.34
C ILE A 325 -14.33 0.29 -16.90
N GLU A 326 -15.16 -0.21 -16.00
CA GLU A 326 -15.15 0.17 -14.57
C GLU A 326 -15.33 -1.10 -13.76
N TRP A 327 -14.59 -1.21 -12.67
CA TRP A 327 -14.68 -2.34 -11.76
C TRP A 327 -14.37 -1.89 -10.34
N GLU A 328 -15.41 -1.82 -9.52
CA GLU A 328 -15.36 -1.49 -8.11
C GLU A 328 -15.69 -2.75 -7.28
N ALA A 329 -15.05 -2.89 -6.13
CA ALA A 329 -15.34 -3.91 -5.15
C ALA A 329 -15.24 -3.32 -3.75
N GLU A 330 -16.26 -3.50 -2.91
CA GLU A 330 -16.26 -3.06 -1.51
C GLU A 330 -16.71 -4.18 -0.57
N GLN A 331 -15.99 -4.34 0.55
CA GLN A 331 -16.34 -5.31 1.58
C GLN A 331 -17.61 -4.87 2.30
N ILE A 332 -18.66 -5.69 2.25
CA ILE A 332 -19.94 -5.42 2.91
C ILE A 332 -19.74 -5.39 4.43
N ARG A 333 -20.00 -4.22 5.03
CA ARG A 333 -19.95 -4.03 6.49
C ARG A 333 -21.20 -4.62 7.15
N ARG A 334 -21.01 -5.38 8.24
CA ARG A 334 -22.09 -6.05 9.00
C ARG A 334 -22.36 -5.38 10.34
#